data_AF-A0A8H3ABK7-F1
#
_entry.id   AF-A0A8H3ABK7-F1
#
_cell.length_a   1.000
_cell.length_b   1.000
_cell.length_c   1.000
_cell.angle_alpha   90.00
_cell.angle_beta   90.00
_cell.angle_gamma   90.00
#
_symmetry.space_group_name_H-M   'P 1'
#
loop_
_entity.id
_entity.type
_entity.pdbx_description
1 polymer ?
#
loop_
_entity_poly.entity_id
_entity_poly.type
_entity_poly.pdbx_seq_one_letter_code
_entity_poly.pdbx_strand_id
1 'polypeptide(L)'
;MNSPAPNIPIDSSLVPSPPASRDQLENELSSVRAKIRELEYMNDLLQLRVVELESEKNKEPSDVTDKSLSPDFQRSWDVRTEARVKRFCSLNRAGNALCAWHDSRRERRSYPPRMAPPGHLNCGCTYEEALFEESLARHGVGSYHPGESVRMDPALRNPLLKLLQWRFGYKDGDFERDPKTKSWVEGEGEQAWENRSHPSTSASSRRRERNQNANTSTD
;
A
#
# COMPACT_ATOMS: atom_id res chain seq x y z
N MET A 1 18.18 31.28 64.23
CA MET A 1 18.18 29.88 63.76
C MET A 1 18.19 29.91 62.24
N ASN A 2 19.37 29.79 61.61
CA ASN A 2 19.52 29.76 60.16
C ASN A 2 20.22 28.44 59.81
N SER A 3 19.46 27.50 59.24
CA SER A 3 20.00 26.24 58.72
C SER A 3 20.64 26.49 57.34
N PRO A 4 21.81 25.91 57.03
CA PRO A 4 22.37 25.98 55.68
C PRO A 4 21.66 24.99 54.75
N ALA A 5 21.42 25.43 53.52
CA ALA A 5 20.82 24.64 52.44
C ALA A 5 21.76 23.51 51.96
N PRO A 6 21.23 22.41 51.39
CA PRO A 6 22.04 21.29 50.93
C PRO A 6 22.73 21.60 49.59
N ASN A 7 23.98 21.14 49.48
CA ASN A 7 24.84 21.31 48.32
C ASN A 7 24.41 20.32 47.21
N ILE A 8 23.88 20.82 46.10
CA ILE A 8 23.50 20.00 44.93
C ILE A 8 24.76 19.82 44.07
N PRO A 9 25.15 18.58 43.69
CA PRO A 9 26.27 18.38 42.76
C PRO A 9 25.85 18.85 41.36
N ILE A 10 26.57 19.83 40.82
CA ILE A 10 26.44 20.27 39.43
C ILE A 10 27.14 19.22 38.55
N ASP A 11 26.34 18.48 37.79
CA ASP A 11 26.80 17.54 36.77
C ASP A 11 27.65 18.27 35.72
N SER A 12 28.93 17.90 35.62
CA SER A 12 29.93 18.57 34.78
C SER A 12 29.94 18.07 33.32
N SER A 13 28.80 17.63 32.78
CA SER A 13 28.70 17.01 31.46
C SER A 13 28.25 17.94 30.32
N LEU A 14 28.19 19.27 30.53
CA LEU A 14 27.93 20.25 29.47
C LEU A 14 29.22 20.96 29.04
N VAL A 15 30.11 20.23 28.35
CA VAL A 15 31.19 20.84 27.55
C VAL A 15 30.70 20.95 26.11
N PRO A 16 30.54 22.15 25.54
CA PRO A 16 30.32 22.30 24.10
C PRO A 16 31.54 21.77 23.36
N SER A 17 31.36 20.77 22.50
CA SER A 17 32.41 20.33 21.59
C SER A 17 32.93 21.53 20.78
N PRO A 18 34.25 21.66 20.56
CA PRO A 18 34.80 22.76 19.77
C PRO A 18 34.20 22.75 18.35
N PRO A 19 33.99 23.91 17.71
CA PRO A 19 33.51 23.96 16.34
C PRO A 19 34.51 23.19 15.45
N ALA A 20 33.98 22.23 14.68
CA ALA A 20 34.78 21.45 13.73
C ALA A 20 35.62 22.41 12.89
N SER A 21 36.92 22.13 12.77
CA SER A 21 37.80 22.99 11.97
C SER A 21 37.31 22.99 10.52
N ARG A 22 37.55 24.10 9.81
CA ARG A 22 37.16 24.21 8.39
C ARG A 22 37.63 23.02 7.56
N ASP A 23 38.85 22.55 7.83
CA ASP A 23 39.44 21.39 7.16
C ASP A 23 38.67 20.09 7.48
N GLN A 24 38.14 19.96 8.69
CA GLN A 24 37.31 18.82 9.10
C GLN A 24 35.98 18.79 8.33
N LEU A 25 35.35 19.95 8.14
CA LEU A 25 34.13 20.09 7.33
C LEU A 25 34.39 19.85 5.84
N GLU A 26 35.51 20.33 5.31
CA GLU A 26 35.90 20.12 3.91
C GLU A 26 36.20 18.63 3.62
N ASN A 27 36.81 17.93 4.57
CA ASN A 27 37.04 16.48 4.51
C ASN A 27 35.73 15.70 4.58
N GLU A 28 34.81 16.07 5.47
CA GLU A 28 33.48 15.46 5.57
C GLU A 28 32.66 15.67 4.29
N LEU A 29 32.66 16.90 3.73
CA LEU A 29 31.99 17.18 2.46
C LEU A 29 32.57 16.36 1.30
N SER A 30 33.89 16.19 1.27
CA SER A 30 34.56 15.38 0.25
C SER A 30 34.20 13.90 0.40
N SER A 31 34.14 13.39 1.63
CA SER A 31 33.71 12.03 1.96
C SER A 31 32.24 11.78 1.56
N VAL A 32 31.34 12.70 1.91
CA VAL A 32 29.92 12.61 1.57
C VAL A 32 29.71 12.62 0.06
N ARG A 33 30.41 13.51 -0.68
CA ARG A 33 30.34 13.53 -2.16
C ARG A 33 30.87 12.24 -2.78
N ALA A 34 31.91 11.65 -2.21
CA ALA A 34 32.40 10.35 -2.66
C ALA A 34 31.36 9.25 -2.42
N LYS A 35 30.73 9.24 -1.25
CA LYS A 35 29.67 8.27 -0.90
C LYS A 35 28.42 8.43 -1.77
N ILE A 36 28.03 9.65 -2.10
CA ILE A 36 26.91 9.92 -3.02
C ILE A 36 27.17 9.26 -4.37
N ARG A 37 28.36 9.48 -4.96
CA ARG A 37 28.72 8.87 -6.25
C ARG A 37 28.74 7.35 -6.20
N GLU A 38 29.23 6.78 -5.11
CA GLU A 38 29.22 5.32 -4.90
C GLU A 38 27.79 4.77 -4.81
N LEU A 39 26.90 5.47 -4.09
CA LEU A 39 25.50 5.08 -3.96
C LEU A 39 24.73 5.23 -5.26
N GLU A 40 25.00 6.30 -6.03
CA GLU A 40 24.44 6.48 -7.38
C GLU A 40 24.86 5.33 -8.29
N TYR A 41 26.14 4.97 -8.32
CA TYR A 41 26.64 3.82 -9.08
C TYR A 41 26.00 2.49 -8.66
N MET A 42 25.87 2.25 -7.36
CA MET A 42 25.21 1.05 -6.84
C MET A 42 23.72 1.02 -7.21
N ASN A 43 23.05 2.17 -7.19
CA ASN A 43 21.65 2.28 -7.58
C ASN A 43 21.47 1.97 -9.06
N ASP A 44 22.32 2.50 -9.94
CA ASP A 44 22.31 2.19 -11.37
C ASP A 44 22.53 0.70 -11.62
N LEU A 45 23.47 0.07 -10.91
CA LEU A 45 23.73 -1.36 -11.00
C LEU A 45 22.52 -2.21 -10.55
N LEU A 46 21.88 -1.82 -9.45
CA LEU A 46 20.67 -2.49 -8.95
C LEU A 46 19.49 -2.32 -9.91
N GLN A 47 19.30 -1.14 -10.50
CA GLN A 47 18.28 -0.92 -11.51
C GLN A 47 18.49 -1.79 -12.75
N LEU A 48 19.74 -1.90 -13.23
CA LEU A 48 20.08 -2.82 -14.32
C LEU A 48 19.76 -4.27 -13.96
N ARG A 49 20.10 -4.70 -12.74
CA ARG A 49 19.79 -6.05 -12.27
C ARG A 49 18.28 -6.31 -12.16
N VAL A 50 17.50 -5.31 -11.77
CA VAL A 50 16.03 -5.41 -11.76
C VAL A 50 15.51 -5.62 -13.18
N VAL A 51 15.94 -4.82 -14.15
CA VAL A 51 15.55 -4.96 -15.56
C VAL A 51 15.94 -6.34 -16.12
N GLU A 52 17.13 -6.82 -15.78
CA GLU A 52 17.61 -8.15 -16.18
C GLU A 52 16.73 -9.26 -15.58
N LEU A 53 16.46 -9.21 -14.27
CA LEU A 53 15.59 -10.17 -13.58
C LEU A 53 14.15 -10.14 -14.10
N GLU A 54 13.63 -8.96 -14.45
CA GLU A 54 12.32 -8.81 -15.10
C GLU A 54 12.33 -9.45 -16.51
N SER A 55 13.44 -9.33 -17.24
CA SER A 55 13.60 -9.96 -18.55
C SER A 55 13.76 -11.49 -18.46
N GLU A 56 14.42 -12.00 -17.42
CA GLU A 56 14.58 -13.42 -17.12
C GLU A 56 13.24 -14.03 -16.70
N LYS A 57 12.48 -13.34 -15.84
CA LYS A 57 11.11 -13.71 -15.47
C LYS A 57 10.17 -13.82 -16.68
N ASN A 58 10.41 -13.03 -17.72
CA ASN A 58 9.66 -13.10 -18.98
C ASN A 58 10.16 -14.20 -19.94
N LYS A 59 11.38 -14.73 -19.76
CA LYS A 59 11.99 -15.77 -20.60
C LYS A 59 11.82 -17.18 -20.04
N GLU A 60 11.77 -17.34 -18.73
CA GLU A 60 11.33 -18.58 -18.09
C GLU A 60 9.82 -18.71 -18.33
N PRO A 61 9.33 -19.65 -19.18
CA PRO A 61 7.94 -20.02 -19.10
C PRO A 61 7.78 -20.61 -17.69
N SER A 62 7.09 -19.90 -16.82
CA SER A 62 6.64 -20.41 -15.53
C SER A 62 5.76 -21.65 -15.79
N ASP A 63 6.37 -22.81 -15.95
CA ASP A 63 5.71 -24.08 -16.32
C ASP A 63 5.02 -24.74 -15.12
N VAL A 64 4.60 -23.91 -14.15
CA VAL A 64 3.79 -24.29 -12.99
C VAL A 64 2.54 -23.38 -12.87
N THR A 65 2.34 -22.43 -13.78
CA THR A 65 1.19 -21.51 -13.76
C THR A 65 0.34 -21.70 -15.02
N ASP A 66 -0.78 -22.41 -14.88
CA ASP A 66 -1.93 -22.46 -15.80
C ASP A 66 -1.59 -22.47 -17.31
N LYS A 67 -1.08 -23.60 -17.81
CA LYS A 67 -1.33 -24.00 -19.21
C LYS A 67 -2.84 -24.28 -19.41
N SER A 68 -3.73 -23.28 -19.40
CA SER A 68 -5.09 -23.39 -20.00
C SER A 68 -5.98 -22.14 -19.98
N LEU A 69 -5.50 -20.91 -19.71
CA LEU A 69 -6.40 -19.75 -19.84
C LEU A 69 -6.52 -19.36 -21.32
N SER A 70 -7.76 -19.25 -21.80
CA SER A 70 -8.01 -18.70 -23.13
C SER A 70 -7.45 -17.28 -23.21
N PRO A 71 -6.84 -16.87 -24.33
CA PRO A 71 -6.39 -15.49 -24.53
C PRO A 71 -7.48 -14.44 -24.28
N ASP A 72 -8.74 -14.79 -24.56
CA ASP A 72 -9.90 -13.92 -24.30
C ASP A 72 -10.12 -13.71 -22.81
N PHE A 73 -9.96 -14.78 -22.02
CA PHE A 73 -10.10 -14.70 -20.58
C PHE A 73 -8.95 -13.94 -19.94
N GLN A 74 -7.72 -14.09 -20.44
CA GLN A 74 -6.59 -13.29 -19.97
C GLN A 74 -6.82 -11.79 -20.23
N ARG A 75 -7.34 -11.42 -21.41
CA ARG A 75 -7.73 -10.02 -21.68
C ARG A 75 -8.81 -9.54 -20.71
N SER A 76 -9.82 -10.37 -20.47
CA SER A 76 -10.87 -10.08 -19.49
C SER A 76 -10.31 -9.85 -18.08
N TRP A 77 -9.30 -10.63 -17.72
CA TRP A 77 -8.57 -10.48 -16.46
C TRP A 77 -7.84 -9.15 -16.36
N ASP A 78 -7.08 -8.79 -17.39
CA ASP A 78 -6.27 -7.58 -17.41
C ASP A 78 -7.19 -6.35 -17.34
N VAL A 79 -8.29 -6.34 -18.12
CA VAL A 79 -9.29 -5.27 -18.12
C VAL A 79 -9.97 -5.14 -16.75
N ARG A 80 -10.37 -6.27 -16.14
CA ARG A 80 -10.93 -6.28 -14.79
C ARG A 80 -9.95 -5.69 -13.77
N THR A 81 -8.69 -6.10 -13.83
CA THR A 81 -7.63 -5.64 -12.93
C THR A 81 -7.41 -4.13 -13.10
N GLU A 82 -7.35 -3.65 -14.34
CA GLU A 82 -7.21 -2.22 -14.65
C GLU A 82 -8.41 -1.41 -14.14
N ALA A 83 -9.65 -1.93 -14.31
CA ALA A 83 -10.85 -1.30 -13.77
C ALA A 83 -10.78 -1.18 -12.24
N ARG A 84 -10.28 -2.21 -11.55
CA ARG A 84 -10.07 -2.18 -10.09
C ARG A 84 -8.96 -1.22 -9.69
N VAL A 85 -7.84 -1.15 -10.42
CA VAL A 85 -6.78 -0.14 -10.20
C VAL A 85 -7.36 1.27 -10.34
N LYS A 86 -8.07 1.57 -11.44
CA LYS A 86 -8.74 2.88 -11.62
C LYS A 86 -9.69 3.19 -10.47
N ARG A 87 -10.38 2.17 -9.95
CA ARG A 87 -11.37 2.35 -8.89
C ARG A 87 -10.76 2.62 -7.51
N PHE A 88 -9.74 1.85 -7.13
CA PHE A 88 -9.22 1.83 -5.76
C PHE A 88 -7.87 2.52 -5.60
N CYS A 89 -7.14 2.72 -6.70
CA CYS A 89 -5.79 3.27 -6.71
C CYS A 89 -5.69 4.64 -7.39
N SER A 90 -6.81 5.23 -7.82
CA SER A 90 -6.82 6.55 -8.46
C SER A 90 -6.56 7.69 -7.48
N LEU A 91 -5.93 8.74 -8.00
CA LEU A 91 -5.69 9.98 -7.25
C LEU A 91 -7.00 10.71 -7.01
N ASN A 92 -7.20 11.16 -5.77
CA ASN A 92 -8.26 12.10 -5.44
C ASN A 92 -7.95 13.53 -5.97
N ARG A 93 -8.87 14.47 -5.76
CA ARG A 93 -8.70 15.88 -6.17
C ARG A 93 -7.43 16.53 -5.61
N ALA A 94 -7.01 16.14 -4.40
CA ALA A 94 -5.79 16.63 -3.76
C ALA A 94 -4.52 15.95 -4.31
N GLY A 95 -4.63 15.05 -5.28
CA GLY A 95 -3.51 14.32 -5.85
C GLY A 95 -2.98 13.20 -4.96
N ASN A 96 -3.81 12.64 -4.07
CA ASN A 96 -3.43 11.51 -3.23
C ASN A 96 -4.23 10.25 -3.57
N ALA A 97 -3.57 9.10 -3.54
CA ALA A 97 -4.17 7.78 -3.48
C ALA A 97 -3.59 7.03 -2.28
N LEU A 98 -4.45 6.46 -1.43
CA LEU A 98 -4.05 5.66 -0.27
C LEU A 98 -4.82 4.35 -0.32
N CYS A 99 -4.23 3.26 0.17
CA CYS A 99 -5.00 2.03 0.33
C CYS A 99 -6.03 2.23 1.45
N ALA A 100 -7.08 1.41 1.46
CA ALA A 100 -8.20 1.58 2.38
C ALA A 100 -7.76 1.54 3.85
N TRP A 101 -6.78 0.70 4.21
CA TRP A 101 -6.21 0.65 5.54
C TRP A 101 -5.58 1.97 5.97
N HIS A 102 -4.66 2.52 5.16
CA HIS A 102 -3.95 3.77 5.47
C HIS A 102 -4.91 4.96 5.47
N ASP A 103 -5.93 4.97 4.59
CA ASP A 103 -6.95 6.02 4.56
C ASP A 103 -7.82 5.99 5.84
N SER A 104 -8.28 4.79 6.24
CA SER A 104 -9.14 4.63 7.43
C SER A 104 -8.48 5.06 8.73
N ARG A 105 -7.16 4.83 8.85
CA ARG A 105 -6.36 5.21 10.03
C ARG A 105 -5.74 6.60 9.93
N ARG A 106 -5.88 7.29 8.79
CA ARG A 106 -5.25 8.58 8.50
C ARG A 106 -3.74 8.56 8.71
N GLU A 107 -3.12 7.44 8.33
CA GLU A 107 -1.69 7.24 8.48
C GLU A 107 -0.91 8.21 7.59
N ARG A 108 0.35 8.49 7.96
CA ARG A 108 1.20 9.38 7.17
C ARG A 108 1.49 8.76 5.80
N ARG A 109 1.60 9.64 4.81
CA ARG A 109 1.91 9.27 3.43
C ARG A 109 3.43 9.09 3.32
N SER A 110 3.84 8.06 2.57
CA SER A 110 5.23 7.82 2.22
C SER A 110 5.70 8.75 1.10
N TYR A 111 4.79 9.14 0.19
CA TYR A 111 5.08 10.04 -0.92
C TYR A 111 4.18 11.28 -0.91
N PRO A 112 4.70 12.47 -1.28
CA PRO A 112 3.88 13.67 -1.48
C PRO A 112 2.79 13.48 -2.55
N PRO A 113 1.77 14.35 -2.58
CA PRO A 113 0.72 14.28 -3.60
C PRO A 113 1.28 14.27 -5.03
N ARG A 114 0.76 13.40 -5.90
CA ARG A 114 1.18 13.17 -7.30
C ARG A 114 2.63 12.70 -7.50
N MET A 115 3.34 12.37 -6.41
CA MET A 115 4.76 11.98 -6.42
C MET A 115 4.98 10.50 -6.06
N ALA A 116 3.93 9.68 -6.02
CA ALA A 116 4.09 8.23 -5.85
C ALA A 116 4.68 7.63 -7.14
N PRO A 117 5.62 6.66 -7.03
CA PRO A 117 6.18 5.99 -8.20
C PRO A 117 5.09 5.17 -8.93
N PRO A 118 5.29 4.86 -10.23
CA PRO A 118 4.37 3.99 -10.96
C PRO A 118 4.12 2.67 -10.22
N GLY A 119 2.87 2.20 -10.25
CA GLY A 119 2.46 0.98 -9.55
C GLY A 119 2.30 1.13 -8.02
N HIS A 120 2.47 2.33 -7.46
CA HIS A 120 2.39 2.59 -6.02
C HIS A 120 1.40 3.71 -5.68
N LEU A 121 0.88 3.63 -4.46
CA LEU A 121 0.04 4.63 -3.82
C LEU A 121 0.89 5.61 -3.00
N ASN A 122 0.34 6.78 -2.66
CA ASN A 122 1.04 7.76 -1.81
C ASN A 122 1.32 7.23 -0.39
N CYS A 123 0.61 6.20 0.08
CA CYS A 123 0.92 5.53 1.35
C CYS A 123 2.14 4.61 1.26
N GLY A 124 2.68 4.33 0.08
CA GLY A 124 3.80 3.39 -0.11
C GLY A 124 3.38 1.97 -0.50
N CYS A 125 2.09 1.63 -0.42
CA CYS A 125 1.61 0.33 -0.86
C CYS A 125 1.62 0.21 -2.39
N THR A 126 1.86 -0.99 -2.89
CA THR A 126 1.71 -1.30 -4.32
C THR A 126 0.22 -1.41 -4.69
N TYR A 127 -0.08 -1.33 -5.98
CA TYR A 127 -1.45 -1.60 -6.46
C TYR A 127 -1.89 -3.02 -6.13
N GLU A 128 -1.01 -4.01 -6.28
CA GLU A 128 -1.31 -5.41 -5.93
C GLU A 128 -1.69 -5.56 -4.46
N GLU A 129 -0.93 -4.93 -3.56
CA GLU A 129 -1.21 -4.94 -2.13
C GLU A 129 -2.57 -4.32 -1.79
N ALA A 130 -2.89 -3.18 -2.42
CA ALA A 130 -4.15 -2.49 -2.20
C ALA A 130 -5.35 -3.28 -2.76
N LEU A 131 -5.19 -3.89 -3.93
CA LEU A 131 -6.20 -4.76 -4.52
C LEU A 131 -6.41 -6.02 -3.69
N PHE A 132 -5.34 -6.65 -3.21
CA PHE A 132 -5.43 -7.81 -2.33
C PHE A 132 -6.17 -7.48 -1.02
N GLU A 133 -5.84 -6.34 -0.40
CA GLU A 133 -6.56 -5.85 0.78
C GLU A 133 -8.05 -5.63 0.52
N GLU A 134 -8.40 -5.12 -0.67
CA GLU A 134 -9.78 -4.96 -1.09
C GLU A 134 -10.48 -6.30 -1.25
N SER A 135 -9.86 -7.26 -1.92
CA SER A 135 -10.43 -8.60 -2.10
C SER A 135 -10.65 -9.29 -0.75
N LEU A 136 -9.69 -9.22 0.19
CA LEU A 136 -9.87 -9.74 1.54
C LEU A 136 -11.08 -9.11 2.25
N ALA A 137 -11.19 -7.78 2.19
CA ALA A 137 -12.28 -7.05 2.84
C ALA A 137 -13.65 -7.42 2.25
N ARG A 138 -13.76 -7.61 0.92
CA ARG A 138 -15.00 -8.07 0.26
C ARG A 138 -15.43 -9.47 0.72
N HIS A 139 -14.47 -10.33 1.02
CA HIS A 139 -14.71 -11.70 1.48
C HIS A 139 -14.80 -11.81 3.01
N GLY A 140 -14.91 -10.68 3.71
CA GLY A 140 -15.03 -10.64 5.18
C GLY A 140 -13.76 -11.02 5.94
N VAL A 141 -12.62 -11.14 5.25
CA VAL A 141 -11.34 -11.52 5.86
C VAL A 141 -10.64 -10.29 6.41
N GLY A 142 -10.15 -10.40 7.66
CA GLY A 142 -9.45 -9.32 8.36
C GLY A 142 -10.35 -8.42 9.23
N SER A 143 -11.67 -8.69 9.25
CA SER A 143 -12.59 -8.07 10.21
C SER A 143 -12.56 -8.76 11.57
N TYR A 144 -12.39 -7.99 12.66
CA TYR A 144 -12.50 -8.51 14.03
C TYR A 144 -13.96 -8.54 14.51
N HIS A 145 -14.84 -7.71 13.94
CA HIS A 145 -16.26 -7.65 14.26
C HIS A 145 -17.14 -7.85 13.01
N PRO A 146 -18.23 -8.64 13.10
CA PRO A 146 -19.18 -8.77 12.01
C PRO A 146 -19.73 -7.42 11.55
N GLY A 147 -19.69 -7.16 10.24
CA GLY A 147 -20.25 -5.94 9.63
C GLY A 147 -19.30 -4.74 9.61
N GLU A 148 -18.14 -4.82 10.24
CA GLU A 148 -17.08 -3.84 10.05
C GLU A 148 -16.17 -4.25 8.89
N SER A 149 -15.99 -3.39 7.90
CA SER A 149 -14.91 -3.53 6.93
C SER A 149 -13.59 -3.12 7.59
N VAL A 150 -13.13 -3.84 8.61
CA VAL A 150 -11.79 -3.63 9.17
C VAL A 150 -10.79 -4.20 8.17
N ARG A 151 -9.89 -3.33 7.73
CA ARG A 151 -8.83 -3.67 6.78
C ARG A 151 -7.67 -4.32 7.53
N MET A 152 -7.11 -5.39 6.96
CA MET A 152 -5.98 -6.12 7.54
C MET A 152 -4.72 -5.25 7.60
N ASP A 153 -3.97 -5.34 8.69
CA ASP A 153 -2.69 -4.64 8.87
C ASP A 153 -1.68 -5.01 7.77
N PRO A 154 -0.98 -4.04 7.14
CA PRO A 154 0.10 -4.30 6.19
C PRO A 154 1.13 -5.33 6.68
N ALA A 155 1.44 -5.36 7.98
CA ALA A 155 2.38 -6.32 8.58
C ALA A 155 1.89 -7.77 8.49
N LEU A 156 0.58 -8.00 8.42
CA LEU A 156 -0.02 -9.33 8.22
C LEU A 156 -0.39 -9.58 6.75
N ARG A 157 -0.95 -8.56 6.09
CA ARG A 157 -1.38 -8.59 4.69
C ARG A 157 -0.21 -8.90 3.76
N ASN A 158 0.94 -8.24 3.93
CA ASN A 158 2.05 -8.35 2.99
C ASN A 158 2.72 -9.74 3.00
N PRO A 159 3.04 -10.34 4.17
CA PRO A 159 3.49 -11.73 4.21
C PRO A 159 2.46 -12.70 3.64
N LEU A 160 1.17 -12.50 3.89
CA LEU A 160 0.12 -13.36 3.35
C LEU A 160 0.04 -13.28 1.82
N LEU A 161 0.07 -12.08 1.25
CA LEU A 161 0.10 -11.90 -0.20
C LEU A 161 1.30 -12.61 -0.81
N LYS A 162 2.50 -12.38 -0.26
CA LYS A 162 3.74 -13.01 -0.74
C LYS A 162 3.67 -14.53 -0.65
N LEU A 163 3.11 -15.07 0.43
CA LEU A 163 2.91 -16.51 0.60
C LEU A 163 1.97 -17.07 -0.48
N LEU A 164 0.85 -16.40 -0.74
CA LEU A 164 -0.13 -16.84 -1.73
C LEU A 164 0.41 -16.75 -3.16
N GLN A 165 1.13 -15.68 -3.47
CA GLN A 165 1.84 -15.51 -4.75
C GLN A 165 2.87 -16.62 -4.94
N TRP A 166 3.70 -16.88 -3.92
CA TRP A 166 4.76 -17.88 -4.01
C TRP A 166 4.22 -19.32 -4.11
N ARG A 167 3.29 -19.68 -3.22
CA ARG A 167 2.84 -21.07 -3.08
C ARG A 167 1.74 -21.46 -4.07
N PHE A 168 0.93 -20.50 -4.49
CA PHE A 168 -0.28 -20.75 -5.29
C PHE A 168 -0.38 -19.88 -6.55
N GLY A 169 0.60 -19.01 -6.82
CA GLY A 169 0.57 -18.16 -8.01
C GLY A 169 -0.54 -17.10 -7.96
N TYR A 170 -1.00 -16.71 -6.77
CA TYR A 170 -2.13 -15.80 -6.60
C TYR A 170 -2.01 -14.52 -7.42
N LYS A 171 -3.12 -14.14 -8.06
CA LYS A 171 -3.33 -12.87 -8.77
C LYS A 171 -4.64 -12.22 -8.33
N ASP A 172 -4.74 -10.89 -8.49
CA ASP A 172 -6.01 -10.19 -8.28
C ASP A 172 -7.12 -10.83 -9.13
N GLY A 173 -8.27 -11.14 -8.53
CA GLY A 173 -9.35 -11.86 -9.21
C GLY A 173 -9.45 -13.34 -8.86
N ASP A 174 -8.43 -13.96 -8.27
CA ASP A 174 -8.48 -15.40 -7.98
C ASP A 174 -9.58 -15.79 -6.97
N PHE A 175 -9.95 -14.89 -6.05
CA PHE A 175 -11.05 -15.16 -5.12
C PHE A 175 -12.43 -15.09 -5.80
N GLU A 176 -12.52 -14.36 -6.91
CA GLU A 176 -13.75 -14.17 -7.67
C GLU A 176 -13.85 -15.09 -8.89
N ARG A 177 -13.04 -16.17 -8.91
CA ARG A 177 -13.12 -17.24 -9.90
C ARG A 177 -13.83 -18.44 -9.35
N ASP A 178 -14.71 -19.00 -10.16
CA ASP A 178 -15.30 -20.29 -9.85
C ASP A 178 -14.24 -21.39 -10.08
N PRO A 179 -13.88 -22.17 -9.04
CA PRO A 179 -12.86 -23.20 -9.15
C PRO A 179 -13.23 -24.32 -10.14
N LYS A 180 -14.53 -24.56 -10.39
CA LYS A 180 -15.01 -25.62 -11.28
C LYS A 180 -15.02 -25.19 -12.75
N THR A 181 -15.60 -24.02 -13.02
CA THR A 181 -15.78 -23.52 -14.40
C THR A 181 -14.59 -22.69 -14.89
N LYS A 182 -13.72 -22.24 -13.97
CA LYS A 182 -12.58 -21.34 -14.22
C LYS A 182 -12.97 -19.97 -14.77
N SER A 183 -14.25 -19.64 -14.84
CA SER A 183 -14.77 -18.33 -15.23
C SER A 183 -14.94 -17.41 -14.03
N TRP A 184 -15.23 -16.14 -14.31
CA TRP A 184 -15.68 -15.19 -13.29
C TRP A 184 -16.95 -15.69 -12.61
N VAL A 185 -17.04 -15.47 -11.30
CA VAL A 185 -18.31 -15.51 -10.58
C VAL A 185 -19.23 -14.42 -11.15
N GLU A 186 -20.54 -14.64 -11.08
CA GLU A 186 -21.54 -13.69 -11.56
C GLU A 186 -21.32 -12.30 -10.94
N GLY A 187 -21.28 -11.26 -11.79
CA GLY A 187 -21.07 -9.87 -11.35
C GLY A 187 -19.62 -9.50 -11.02
N GLU A 188 -18.66 -10.40 -11.25
CA GLU A 188 -17.23 -10.18 -10.99
C GLU A 188 -16.34 -10.11 -12.24
N GLY A 189 -16.92 -10.24 -13.44
CA GLY A 189 -16.20 -10.10 -14.71
C GLY A 189 -15.88 -8.65 -15.11
N GLU A 190 -15.14 -8.50 -16.20
CA GLU A 190 -14.65 -7.20 -16.69
C GLU A 190 -15.77 -6.15 -16.85
N GLN A 191 -16.85 -6.50 -17.57
CA GLN A 191 -17.96 -5.58 -17.84
C GLN A 191 -18.68 -5.17 -16.55
N ALA A 192 -18.75 -6.08 -15.57
CA ALA A 192 -19.37 -5.77 -14.29
C ALA A 192 -18.54 -4.76 -13.51
N TRP A 193 -17.21 -4.83 -13.58
CA TRP A 193 -16.31 -3.90 -12.90
C TRP A 193 -16.17 -2.55 -13.62
N GLU A 194 -16.15 -2.52 -14.95
CA GLU A 194 -16.14 -1.29 -15.74
C GLU A 194 -17.42 -0.46 -15.53
N ASN A 195 -18.57 -1.13 -15.52
CA ASN A 195 -19.87 -0.46 -15.37
C ASN A 195 -20.25 -0.21 -13.90
N ARG A 196 -19.49 -0.71 -12.93
CA ARG A 196 -19.82 -0.56 -11.51
C ARG A 196 -19.71 0.90 -11.11
N SER A 197 -20.82 1.52 -10.71
CA SER A 197 -20.82 2.89 -10.19
C SER A 197 -19.81 3.03 -9.05
N HIS A 198 -18.95 4.06 -9.09
CA HIS A 198 -18.04 4.35 -7.97
C HIS A 198 -18.87 4.46 -6.69
N PRO A 199 -18.44 3.90 -5.55
CA PRO A 199 -19.15 4.13 -4.31
C PRO A 199 -18.87 5.60 -3.97
N SER A 200 -19.79 6.49 -4.32
CA SER A 200 -19.83 7.83 -3.78
C SER A 200 -20.14 7.68 -2.30
N THR A 201 -19.09 7.64 -1.46
CA THR A 201 -19.14 7.94 -0.02
C THR A 201 -20.45 7.52 0.65
N SER A 202 -20.84 6.25 0.50
CA SER A 202 -22.17 5.77 0.91
C SER A 202 -22.29 5.59 2.43
N ALA A 203 -21.27 6.00 3.18
CA ALA A 203 -21.34 6.23 4.62
C ALA A 203 -22.34 7.36 5.00
N SER A 204 -22.73 8.22 4.04
CA SER A 204 -23.69 9.31 4.31
C SER A 204 -25.17 8.89 4.22
N SER A 205 -25.50 7.75 3.59
CA SER A 205 -26.92 7.31 3.49
C SER A 205 -27.42 6.73 4.81
N ARG A 206 -26.64 5.84 5.45
CA ARG A 206 -27.03 5.21 6.73
C ARG A 206 -27.08 6.17 7.91
N ARG A 207 -26.43 7.33 7.83
CA ARG A 207 -26.50 8.38 8.88
C ARG A 207 -27.81 9.17 8.81
N ARG A 208 -28.47 9.24 7.64
CA ARG A 208 -29.70 10.01 7.47
C ARG A 208 -30.94 9.23 7.95
N GLU A 209 -30.96 7.91 7.78
CA GLU A 209 -32.04 7.05 8.30
C GLU A 209 -32.03 6.97 9.83
N ARG A 210 -30.85 6.92 10.48
CA ARG A 210 -30.77 6.90 11.94
C ARG A 210 -31.26 8.19 12.60
N ASN A 211 -31.14 9.34 11.93
CA ASN A 211 -31.61 10.63 12.43
C ASN A 211 -33.10 10.88 12.18
N GLN A 212 -33.73 10.18 11.23
CA GLN A 212 -35.18 10.30 11.00
C GLN A 212 -35.99 9.51 12.03
N ASN A 213 -35.50 8.36 12.48
CA ASN A 213 -36.17 7.57 13.53
C ASN A 213 -35.99 8.12 14.95
N ALA A 214 -35.10 9.10 15.16
CA ALA A 214 -34.92 9.74 16.46
C ALA A 214 -35.86 10.94 16.68
N ASN A 215 -36.44 11.51 15.61
CA ASN A 215 -37.31 12.69 15.69
C ASN A 215 -38.81 12.36 15.72
N THR A 216 -39.19 11.08 15.65
CA THR A 216 -40.58 10.62 15.71
C THR A 216 -40.95 9.99 17.07
N SER A 217 -40.12 10.18 18.10
CA SER A 217 -40.31 9.55 19.42
C SER A 217 -40.17 10.52 20.59
N THR A 218 -40.62 11.76 20.42
CA THR A 218 -40.88 12.69 21.52
C THR A 218 -42.22 13.36 21.28
N ASP A 219 -43.18 12.99 22.13
CA ASP A 219 -44.44 13.69 22.40
C ASP A 219 -44.24 15.17 22.72
#